data_AF-A0A016VRS1-F1
#
_entry.id   AF-A0A016VRS1-F1
#
_cell.length_a   1.000
_cell.length_b   1.000
_cell.length_c   1.000
_cell.angle_alpha   90.00
_cell.angle_beta   90.00
_cell.angle_gamma   90.00
#
_symmetry.space_group_name_H-M   'P 1'
#
loop_
_entity.id
_entity.type
_entity.pdbx_description
1 polymer ?
#
loop_
_entity_poly.entity_id
_entity_poly.type
_entity_poly.pdbx_seq_one_letter_code
_entity_poly.pdbx_strand_id
1 'polypeptide(L)'
;MQAFLHAIGADKVLGEKIPDYNSMIIIELKKAPEWSIQVKISFLQTYVSGIFPIKVFYKKDRNQGSVDITQSVRRCTSSPCPLEFFLWCCDDYITEDVGKACAEPYNQNQYNH
;
A
#
# COMPACT_ATOMS: atom_id res chain seq x y z
N MET A 1 10.11 -6.98 2.79
CA MET A 1 9.86 -6.42 1.44
C MET A 1 8.75 -7.18 0.71
N GLN A 2 8.93 -8.48 0.42
CA GLN A 2 7.95 -9.27 -0.34
C GLN A 2 6.55 -9.27 0.29
N ALA A 3 6.45 -9.51 1.60
CA ALA A 3 5.16 -9.46 2.31
C ALA A 3 4.46 -8.10 2.18
N PHE A 4 5.22 -7.00 2.19
CA PHE A 4 4.66 -5.65 2.02
C PHE A 4 4.13 -5.42 0.60
N LEU A 5 4.87 -5.84 -0.42
CA LEU A 5 4.40 -5.77 -1.82
C LEU A 5 3.13 -6.58 -2.03
N HIS A 6 3.04 -7.75 -1.39
CA HIS A 6 1.83 -8.56 -1.40
C HIS A 6 0.66 -7.87 -0.69
N ALA A 7 0.90 -7.29 0.50
CA ALA A 7 -0.10 -6.55 1.26
C ALA A 7 -0.72 -5.41 0.43
N ILE A 8 0.12 -4.62 -0.24
CA ILE A 8 -0.32 -3.52 -1.12
C ILE A 8 -0.80 -3.97 -2.50
N GLY A 9 -0.77 -5.27 -2.81
CA GLY A 9 -1.22 -5.83 -4.09
C GLY A 9 -0.29 -5.59 -5.27
N ALA A 10 0.96 -5.17 -5.02
CA ALA A 10 1.99 -4.89 -6.02
C ALA A 10 3.01 -6.02 -6.17
N ASP A 11 2.62 -7.26 -5.85
CA ASP A 11 3.44 -8.47 -5.95
C ASP A 11 3.98 -8.72 -7.37
N LYS A 12 3.20 -8.37 -8.39
CA LYS A 12 3.58 -8.49 -9.81
C LYS A 12 4.87 -7.76 -10.18
N VAL A 13 5.27 -6.75 -9.40
CA VAL A 13 6.53 -6.01 -9.60
C VAL A 13 7.76 -6.92 -9.43
N LEU A 14 7.65 -7.96 -8.60
CA LEU A 14 8.72 -8.94 -8.39
C LEU A 14 8.70 -10.08 -9.40
N GLY A 15 7.54 -10.34 -10.04
CA GLY A 15 7.32 -11.57 -10.80
C GLY A 15 7.46 -12.81 -9.90
N GLU A 16 8.21 -13.80 -10.35
CA GLU A 16 8.50 -15.03 -9.58
C GLU A 16 9.74 -14.91 -8.68
N LYS A 17 10.31 -13.71 -8.54
CA LYS A 17 11.60 -13.50 -7.86
C LYS A 17 11.43 -12.99 -6.44
N ILE A 18 12.38 -13.35 -5.58
CA ILE A 18 12.55 -12.67 -4.29
C ILE A 18 13.17 -11.28 -4.51
N PRO A 19 12.89 -10.30 -3.64
CA PRO A 19 13.52 -8.98 -3.71
C PRO A 19 15.05 -9.07 -3.59
N ASP A 20 15.77 -8.34 -4.46
CA ASP A 20 17.23 -8.31 -4.46
C ASP A 20 17.80 -7.55 -3.24
N TYR A 21 19.08 -7.78 -2.94
CA TYR A 21 19.79 -7.01 -1.91
C TYR A 21 19.83 -5.52 -2.26
N ASN A 22 19.59 -4.67 -1.26
CA ASN A 22 19.44 -3.22 -1.42
C ASN A 22 18.27 -2.80 -2.32
N SER A 23 17.30 -3.68 -2.56
CA SER A 23 16.01 -3.23 -3.07
C SER A 23 15.32 -2.29 -2.08
N MET A 24 14.46 -1.40 -2.58
CA MET A 24 13.78 -0.40 -1.77
C MET A 24 12.39 -0.12 -2.33
N ILE A 25 11.42 0.04 -1.44
CA ILE A 25 10.13 0.64 -1.76
C ILE A 25 10.13 2.06 -1.23
N ILE A 26 9.77 3.01 -2.08
CA ILE A 26 9.74 4.44 -1.75
C ILE A 26 8.29 4.89 -1.88
N ILE A 27 7.73 5.44 -0.81
CA ILE A 27 6.38 5.99 -0.80
C ILE A 27 6.51 7.50 -0.63
N GLU A 28 6.17 8.25 -1.67
CA GLU A 28 6.19 9.70 -1.67
C GLU A 28 4.78 10.23 -1.44
N LEU A 29 4.58 10.97 -0.35
CA LEU A 29 3.39 11.78 -0.10
C LEU A 29 3.66 13.22 -0.51
N LYS A 30 2.85 13.77 -1.40
CA LYS A 30 2.98 15.18 -1.83
C LYS A 30 1.75 15.96 -1.40
N LYS A 31 1.95 17.23 -1.05
CA LYS A 31 0.85 18.18 -0.87
C LYS A 31 0.53 18.77 -2.24
N ALA A 32 -0.64 18.48 -2.80
CA ALA A 32 -1.08 19.17 -4.01
C ALA A 32 -1.51 20.60 -3.65
N PRO A 33 -1.30 21.58 -4.53
CA PRO A 33 -1.95 22.88 -4.41
C PRO A 33 -3.48 22.69 -4.41
N GLU A 34 -4.21 23.50 -3.64
CA GLU A 34 -5.66 23.37 -3.45
C GLU A 34 -6.45 23.46 -4.77
N TRP A 35 -5.88 24.07 -5.80
CA TRP A 35 -6.48 24.25 -7.12
C TRP A 35 -6.27 23.08 -8.10
N SER A 36 -5.45 22.08 -7.74
CA SER A 36 -4.84 21.18 -8.74
C SER A 36 -5.60 19.89 -9.04
N ILE A 37 -6.69 19.55 -8.35
CA ILE A 37 -7.34 18.24 -8.58
C ILE A 37 -8.87 18.37 -8.57
N GLN A 38 -9.47 18.16 -9.74
CA GLN A 38 -10.91 17.95 -9.89
C GLN A 38 -11.23 16.48 -9.61
N VAL A 39 -11.66 16.17 -8.40
CA VAL A 39 -12.19 14.84 -8.07
C VAL A 39 -13.66 14.80 -8.49
N LYS A 40 -13.98 14.07 -9.56
CA LYS A 40 -15.36 13.70 -9.89
C LYS A 40 -15.75 12.48 -9.05
N ILE A 41 -16.29 12.71 -7.85
CA ILE A 41 -17.10 11.69 -7.17
C ILE A 41 -18.52 11.83 -7.73
N SER A 42 -18.98 10.81 -8.45
CA SER A 42 -20.36 10.74 -8.92
C SER A 42 -21.29 10.84 -7.71
N PHE A 43 -22.12 11.90 -7.70
CA PHE A 43 -23.26 12.19 -6.80
C PHE A 43 -23.07 13.07 -5.55
N LEU A 44 -21.87 13.46 -5.12
CA LEU A 44 -21.70 14.45 -4.04
C LEU A 44 -20.56 15.43 -4.38
N GLN A 45 -20.90 16.69 -4.58
CA GLN A 45 -19.92 17.76 -4.78
C GLN A 45 -19.46 18.28 -3.41
N THR A 46 -18.55 17.55 -2.77
CA THR A 46 -17.87 17.98 -1.54
C THR A 46 -16.56 18.66 -1.90
N TYR A 47 -16.32 19.85 -1.32
CA TYR A 47 -15.04 20.55 -1.41
C TYR A 47 -14.03 19.80 -0.53
N VAL A 48 -13.10 19.05 -1.14
CA VAL A 48 -12.06 18.32 -0.41
C VAL A 48 -10.87 19.26 -0.23
N SER A 49 -10.70 19.81 0.97
CA SER A 49 -9.52 20.59 1.34
C SER A 49 -8.31 19.65 1.41
N GLY A 50 -7.35 19.87 0.50
CA GLY A 50 -6.06 19.18 0.45
C GLY A 50 -6.13 17.78 -0.14
N ILE A 51 -5.80 17.64 -1.43
CA ILE A 51 -5.63 16.33 -2.04
C ILE A 51 -4.15 15.96 -1.91
N PHE A 52 -3.90 14.85 -1.24
CA PHE A 52 -2.55 14.35 -1.02
C PHE A 52 -2.26 13.22 -2.00
N PRO A 53 -1.66 13.50 -3.17
CA PRO A 53 -1.24 12.45 -4.08
C PRO A 53 -0.09 11.62 -3.48
N ILE A 54 -0.23 10.31 -3.57
CA ILE A 54 0.83 9.32 -3.30
C ILE A 54 1.42 8.82 -4.61
N LYS A 55 2.74 8.65 -4.61
CA LYS A 55 3.45 7.80 -5.57
C LYS A 55 4.22 6.71 -4.85
N VAL A 56 4.17 5.51 -5.40
CA VAL A 56 4.93 4.37 -4.91
C VAL A 56 5.94 3.98 -5.95
N PHE A 57 7.21 3.89 -5.56
CA PHE A 57 8.29 3.46 -6.43
C PHE A 57 8.96 2.21 -5.89
N TYR A 58 9.46 1.38 -6.80
CA TYR A 58 10.31 0.25 -6.50
C TYR A 58 11.69 0.45 -7.13
N LYS A 59 12.73 0.36 -6.30
CA LYS A 59 14.12 0.33 -6.74
C LYS A 59 14.64 -1.09 -6.54
N LYS A 60 15.06 -1.72 -7.63
CA LYS A 60 15.52 -3.12 -7.62
C LYS A 60 16.91 -3.26 -7.00
N ASP A 61 17.85 -2.42 -7.42
CA ASP A 61 19.24 -2.44 -6.98
C ASP A 61 19.85 -1.03 -7.01
N ARG A 62 21.13 -0.89 -6.64
CA ARG A 62 21.83 0.41 -6.58
C ARG A 62 22.12 1.02 -7.95
N ASN A 63 22.21 0.21 -9.00
CA ASN A 63 22.63 0.59 -10.34
C ASN A 63 21.46 1.01 -11.23
N GLN A 64 20.23 0.71 -10.81
CA GLN A 64 19.01 1.08 -11.52
C GLN A 64 18.28 2.23 -10.84
N GLY A 65 17.60 3.04 -11.65
CA GLY A 65 16.65 4.03 -11.17
C GLY A 65 15.43 3.37 -10.50
N SER A 66 14.66 4.17 -9.77
CA SER A 66 13.39 3.73 -9.20
C SER A 66 12.29 3.73 -10.27
N VAL A 67 11.47 2.68 -10.31
CA VAL A 67 10.33 2.54 -11.22
C VAL A 67 9.04 2.90 -10.49
N ASP A 68 8.16 3.69 -11.11
CA ASP A 68 6.84 4.01 -10.56
C ASP A 68 5.95 2.77 -10.64
N ILE A 69 5.50 2.28 -9.49
CA ILE A 69 4.63 1.10 -9.34
C ILE A 69 3.26 1.47 -8.75
N THR A 70 2.90 2.76 -8.75
CA THR A 70 1.68 3.26 -8.10
C THR A 70 0.42 2.55 -8.61
N GLN A 71 0.33 2.30 -9.92
CA GLN A 71 -0.81 1.60 -10.54
C GLN A 71 -0.84 0.09 -10.24
N SER A 72 0.24 -0.47 -9.71
CA SER A 72 0.25 -1.85 -9.21
C SER A 72 -0.33 -1.96 -7.81
N VAL A 73 -0.50 -0.84 -7.09
CA VAL A 73 -1.10 -0.86 -5.75
C VAL A 73 -2.60 -1.10 -5.85
N ARG A 74 -3.13 -1.97 -4.99
CA ARG A 74 -4.57 -2.27 -4.92
C ARG A 74 -5.37 -0.97 -4.76
N ARG A 75 -6.47 -0.83 -5.51
CA ARG A 75 -7.35 0.36 -5.56
C ARG A 75 -6.74 1.64 -6.18
N CYS A 76 -5.45 1.66 -6.54
CA CYS A 76 -4.85 2.77 -7.29
C CYS A 76 -4.91 2.53 -8.81
N THR A 77 -5.69 3.33 -9.53
CA THR A 77 -5.84 3.23 -11.00
C THR A 77 -5.00 4.25 -11.78
N SER A 78 -4.44 5.25 -11.09
CA SER A 78 -3.62 6.32 -11.66
C SER A 78 -2.33 6.53 -10.87
N SER A 79 -1.31 7.10 -11.54
CA SER A 79 -0.16 7.71 -10.87
C SER A 79 -0.15 9.21 -11.13
N PRO A 80 -0.18 10.06 -10.09
CA PRO A 80 -0.28 9.71 -8.67
C PRO A 80 -1.65 9.14 -8.28
N CYS A 81 -1.69 8.45 -7.14
CA CYS A 81 -2.90 7.90 -6.53
C CYS A 81 -3.42 8.83 -5.42
N PRO A 82 -4.73 9.12 -5.33
CA PRO A 82 -5.30 9.80 -4.17
C PRO A 82 -5.00 9.04 -2.87
N LEU A 83 -4.66 9.76 -1.80
CA LEU A 83 -4.34 9.18 -0.49
C LEU A 83 -5.44 8.25 0.02
N GLU A 84 -6.70 8.63 -0.16
CA GLU A 84 -7.85 7.86 0.31
C GLU A 84 -7.90 6.47 -0.33
N PHE A 85 -7.65 6.39 -1.64
CA PHE A 85 -7.62 5.12 -2.36
C PHE A 85 -6.42 4.26 -1.96
N PHE A 86 -5.28 4.90 -1.66
CA PHE A 86 -4.12 4.20 -1.14
C PHE A 86 -4.36 3.64 0.27
N LEU A 87 -4.94 4.42 1.19
CA LEU A 87 -5.24 3.95 2.55
C LEU A 87 -6.25 2.80 2.56
N TRP A 88 -7.22 2.82 1.65
CA TRP A 88 -8.19 1.75 1.49
C TRP A 88 -7.66 0.51 0.77
N CYS A 89 -6.38 0.46 0.35
CA CYS A 89 -5.86 -0.67 -0.42
C CYS A 89 -5.87 -2.00 0.33
N CYS A 90 -5.83 -1.96 1.66
CA CYS A 90 -5.16 -3.00 2.42
C CYS A 90 -5.86 -3.37 3.72
N ASP A 91 -7.20 -3.30 3.76
CA ASP A 91 -7.99 -3.61 4.96
C ASP A 91 -7.67 -5.00 5.54
N ASP A 92 -7.43 -6.00 4.68
CA ASP A 92 -7.05 -7.37 5.09
C ASP A 92 -5.65 -7.48 5.72
N TYR A 93 -4.81 -6.45 5.56
CA TYR A 93 -3.41 -6.43 5.99
C TYR A 93 -3.14 -5.38 7.07
N ILE A 94 -4.19 -4.70 7.54
CA ILE A 94 -4.12 -3.71 8.60
C ILE A 94 -4.79 -4.31 9.84
N THR A 95 -4.15 -4.18 10.99
CA THR A 95 -4.74 -4.52 12.28
C THR A 95 -4.53 -3.37 13.25
N GLU A 96 -5.54 -3.10 14.07
CA GLU A 96 -5.42 -2.17 15.20
C GLU A 96 -4.66 -2.80 16.37
N ASP A 97 -4.66 -4.14 16.45
CA ASP A 97 -4.03 -4.91 17.52
C ASP A 97 -3.26 -6.09 16.95
N VAL A 98 -1.93 -5.94 16.90
CA VAL A 98 -1.01 -6.98 16.44
C VAL A 98 -0.98 -8.16 17.42
N GLY A 99 -1.12 -7.90 18.72
CA GLY A 99 -1.11 -8.95 19.75
C GLY A 99 -2.31 -9.88 19.59
N LYS A 100 -3.50 -9.33 19.35
CA LYS A 100 -4.70 -10.10 19.04
C LYS A 100 -4.60 -10.82 17.69
N ALA A 101 -4.07 -10.16 16.66
CA ALA A 101 -3.95 -10.76 15.32
C ALA A 101 -2.98 -11.94 15.30
N CYS A 102 -1.95 -11.92 16.15
CA CYS A 102 -0.93 -12.98 16.24
C CYS A 102 -1.20 -14.01 17.35
N ALA A 103 -2.24 -13.84 18.18
CA ALA A 103 -2.55 -14.79 19.23
C ALA A 103 -3.13 -16.07 18.64
N GLU A 104 -2.37 -17.18 18.72
CA GLU A 104 -2.96 -18.50 18.53
C GLU A 104 -3.96 -18.78 19.65
N PRO A 105 -5.16 -19.34 19.36
CA PRO A 105 -6.02 -19.86 20.41
C PRO A 105 -5.26 -20.98 21.12
N TYR A 106 -4.89 -20.73 22.38
CA TYR A 106 -4.25 -21.72 23.23
C TYR A 106 -5.28 -22.81 23.55
N ASN A 107 -5.44 -23.80 22.68
CA ASN A 107 -6.24 -24.98 22.95
C ASN A 107 -5.49 -25.83 23.98
N GLN A 108 -5.83 -25.64 25.25
CA GLN A 108 -5.57 -26.64 26.28
C GLN A 108 -6.39 -27.88 25.93
N ASN A 109 -5.83 -28.76 25.09
CA ASN A 109 -6.31 -30.12 25.05
C ASN A 109 -6.01 -30.74 26.41
N GLN A 110 -7.09 -30.83 27.20
CA GLN A 110 -7.22 -31.58 28.43
C GLN A 110 -6.81 -33.04 28.18
N TYR A 111 -5.52 -33.34 28.29
CA TYR A 111 -5.09 -34.70 28.63
C TYR A 111 -5.37 -34.89 30.12
N ASN A 112 -6.64 -35.15 30.43
CA ASN A 112 -7.03 -35.74 31.71
C ASN A 112 -6.51 -37.19 31.69
N HIS A 113 -5.35 -37.41 32.31
CA HIS A 113 -4.88 -38.74 32.73
C HIS A 113 -5.56 -39.15 34.04
#